data_AF-A0A8J6LGI1-F1
#
_entry.id   AF-A0A8J6LGI1-F1
#
_cell.length_a   1.000
_cell.length_b   1.000
_cell.length_c   1.000
_cell.angle_alpha   90.00
_cell.angle_beta   90.00
_cell.angle_gamma   90.00
#
_symmetry.space_group_name_H-M   'P 1'
#
loop_
_entity.id
_entity.type
_entity.pdbx_description
1 polymer ?
#
loop_
_entity_poly.entity_id
_entity_poly.type
_entity_poly.pdbx_seq_one_letter_code
_entity_poly.pdbx_strand_id
1 'polypeptide(L)'
;MIQFGTICTKNKQLRSEIDHLLCLRRVFMTQWQRLIDRLSEGKKIMLDLIEQATIAYNQREEWCTKLQILRTRALHDLTSNLQEMREHKRKLDDNRKLREFFLTKGQKRIMMDLEAKEKEKRQELELKLREKLDTYRHMMLDIEHFTKERKVRQIATNFARQEEINFSNFKFVLEMIKEMEDINDRLGFLHLDIDERYILHETRIHQQRKTLEELEDVLEEIEGEASESETKLKETDEIFNALVQGVSRLFEMCKCSKDPLLRLLGNNTTVKFYNILLYLEVLEQTIHQYLITAAYIDKTKKVTDEKKKLFYSAELRPVVYPIDKIVTSTPCVEHEMVSDVFDKVQHVWSRNDTKTKLRIRLKLPGGHSRLHTISHCQLPKARRLMQRRYE
;
A
#
# COMPACT_ATOMS: atom_id res chain seq x y z
N MET A 1 34.84 62.09 -12.48
CA MET A 1 33.66 61.78 -11.64
C MET A 1 32.83 60.62 -12.18
N ILE A 2 32.54 60.53 -13.48
CA ILE A 2 31.68 59.45 -14.05
C ILE A 2 32.26 58.04 -13.85
N GLN A 3 33.57 57.84 -14.05
CA GLN A 3 34.23 56.53 -13.85
C GLN A 3 34.14 56.03 -12.39
N PHE A 4 34.32 56.91 -11.41
CA PHE A 4 34.19 56.56 -10.00
C PHE A 4 32.75 56.15 -9.65
N GLY A 5 31.75 56.83 -10.22
CA GLY A 5 30.33 56.45 -10.12
C GLY A 5 30.08 55.04 -10.67
N THR A 6 30.62 54.70 -11.84
CA THR A 6 30.47 53.35 -12.42
C THR A 6 31.16 52.24 -11.62
N ILE A 7 32.28 52.54 -10.97
CA ILE A 7 32.96 51.59 -10.09
C ILE A 7 32.13 51.39 -8.81
N CYS A 8 31.55 52.46 -8.25
CA CYS A 8 30.70 52.38 -7.08
C CYS A 8 29.41 51.58 -7.34
N THR A 9 28.78 51.75 -8.51
CA THR A 9 27.59 50.96 -8.87
C THR A 9 27.92 49.49 -9.05
N LYS A 10 29.02 49.15 -9.73
CA LYS A 10 29.51 47.77 -9.84
C LYS A 10 29.85 47.15 -8.48
N ASN A 11 30.51 47.90 -7.59
CA ASN A 11 30.82 47.42 -6.24
C ASN A 11 29.55 47.18 -5.42
N LYS A 12 28.53 48.04 -5.56
CA LYS A 12 27.21 47.83 -4.95
C LYS A 12 26.51 46.58 -5.49
N GLN A 13 26.58 46.33 -6.80
CA GLN A 13 26.02 45.11 -7.41
C GLN A 13 26.72 43.85 -6.89
N LEU A 14 28.06 43.84 -6.87
CA LEU A 14 28.85 42.72 -6.34
C LEU A 14 28.52 42.44 -4.86
N ARG A 15 28.34 43.49 -4.04
CA ARG A 15 27.91 43.30 -2.64
C ARG A 15 26.52 42.67 -2.53
N SER A 16 25.56 43.14 -3.34
CA SER A 16 24.22 42.52 -3.35
C SER A 16 24.24 41.06 -3.81
N GLU A 17 25.11 40.72 -4.74
CA GLU A 17 25.29 39.34 -5.21
C GLU A 17 25.92 38.46 -4.13
N ILE A 18 26.95 38.97 -3.42
CA ILE A 18 27.54 38.27 -2.28
C ILE A 18 26.48 38.04 -1.19
N ASP A 19 25.68 39.05 -0.85
CA ASP A 19 24.61 38.93 0.15
C ASP A 19 23.56 37.89 -0.28
N HIS A 20 23.20 37.88 -1.57
CA HIS A 20 22.30 36.88 -2.13
C HIS A 20 22.87 35.45 -2.02
N LEU A 21 24.14 35.25 -2.41
CA LEU A 21 24.81 33.95 -2.32
C LEU A 21 24.96 33.47 -0.87
N LEU A 22 25.22 34.38 0.08
CA LEU A 22 25.25 34.05 1.50
C LEU A 22 23.88 33.63 2.02
N CYS A 23 22.80 34.26 1.53
CA CYS A 23 21.43 33.86 1.83
C CYS A 23 21.12 32.46 1.27
N LEU A 24 21.45 32.21 0.00
CA LEU A 24 21.28 30.89 -0.62
C LEU A 24 22.05 29.80 0.11
N ARG A 25 23.30 30.06 0.49
CA ARG A 25 24.11 29.13 1.29
C ARG A 25 23.44 28.83 2.64
N ARG A 26 22.89 29.83 3.31
CA ARG A 26 22.16 29.64 4.58
C ARG A 26 20.95 28.73 4.38
N VAL A 27 20.13 29.00 3.35
CA VAL A 27 18.97 28.16 3.02
C VAL A 27 19.40 26.73 2.71
N PHE A 28 20.41 26.56 1.86
CA PHE A 28 20.96 25.24 1.53
C PHE A 28 21.42 24.49 2.78
N MET A 29 22.21 25.12 3.65
CA MET A 29 22.71 24.49 4.88
C MET A 29 21.57 24.11 5.83
N THR A 30 20.51 24.91 5.92
CA THR A 30 19.34 24.53 6.73
C THR A 30 18.60 23.32 6.17
N GLN A 31 18.45 23.21 4.85
CA GLN A 31 17.82 22.03 4.23
C GLN A 31 18.72 20.81 4.33
N TRP A 32 20.03 20.98 4.14
CA TRP A 32 21.02 19.93 4.31
C TRP A 32 21.01 19.35 5.74
N GLN A 33 20.97 20.21 6.76
CA GLN A 33 20.89 19.77 8.15
C GLN A 33 19.60 18.99 8.41
N ARG A 34 18.46 19.46 7.89
CA ARG A 34 17.18 18.74 7.99
C ARG A 34 17.23 17.35 7.34
N LEU A 35 17.92 17.21 6.21
CA LEU A 35 18.09 15.91 5.56
C LEU A 35 18.97 14.97 6.40
N ILE A 36 20.04 15.48 7.00
CA ILE A 36 20.88 14.70 7.92
C ILE A 36 20.06 14.25 9.13
N ASP A 37 19.30 15.15 9.74
CA ASP A 37 18.49 14.85 10.91
C ASP A 37 17.47 13.75 10.60
N ARG A 38 16.75 13.87 9.46
CA ARG A 38 15.82 12.83 8.98
C ARG A 38 16.49 11.49 8.73
N LEU A 39 17.69 11.50 8.13
CA LEU A 39 18.44 10.27 7.90
C LEU A 39 18.87 9.62 9.22
N SER A 40 19.29 10.42 10.19
CA SER A 40 19.67 9.94 11.52
C SER A 40 18.48 9.36 12.28
N GLU A 41 17.31 9.98 12.16
CA GLU A 41 16.06 9.51 12.74
C GLU A 41 15.62 8.18 12.09
N GLY A 42 15.69 8.09 10.76
CA GLY A 42 15.41 6.85 10.03
C GLY A 42 16.34 5.70 10.44
N LYS A 43 17.63 5.98 10.68
CA LYS A 43 18.59 4.98 11.19
C LYS A 43 18.25 4.52 12.61
N LYS A 44 17.81 5.42 13.49
CA LYS A 44 17.38 5.05 14.85
C LYS A 44 16.17 4.13 14.80
N ILE A 45 15.15 4.50 14.03
CA ILE A 45 13.94 3.66 13.85
C ILE A 45 14.33 2.27 13.30
N MET A 46 15.25 2.21 12.34
CA MET A 46 15.73 0.94 11.81
C MET A 46 16.44 0.09 12.87
N LEU A 47 17.31 0.69 13.69
CA LEU A 47 17.99 -0.01 14.78
C LEU A 47 17.00 -0.51 15.83
N ASP A 48 16.04 0.32 16.23
CA ASP A 48 15.00 -0.06 17.20
C ASP A 48 14.16 -1.24 16.68
N LEU A 49 13.81 -1.24 15.39
CA LEU A 49 13.10 -2.36 14.76
C LEU A 49 13.95 -3.65 14.76
N ILE A 50 15.26 -3.54 14.50
CA ILE A 50 16.17 -4.70 14.56
C ILE A 50 16.27 -5.23 15.99
N GLU A 51 16.37 -4.35 16.98
CA GLU A 51 16.42 -4.74 18.39
C GLU A 51 15.12 -5.44 18.81
N GLN A 52 13.96 -4.86 18.48
CA GLN A 52 12.65 -5.47 18.73
C GLN A 52 12.51 -6.84 18.07
N ALA A 53 12.94 -6.98 16.80
CA ALA A 53 12.92 -8.25 16.10
C ALA A 53 13.84 -9.29 16.78
N THR A 54 15.01 -8.86 17.25
CA THR A 54 15.96 -9.73 17.96
C THR A 54 15.41 -10.19 19.30
N ILE A 55 14.79 -9.29 20.08
CA ILE A 55 14.14 -9.64 21.34
C ILE A 55 13.01 -10.64 21.13
N ALA A 56 12.14 -10.39 20.14
CA ALA A 56 11.03 -11.29 19.82
C ALA A 56 11.54 -12.68 19.38
N TYR A 57 12.64 -12.72 18.62
CA TYR A 57 13.27 -13.97 18.21
C TYR A 57 13.83 -14.75 19.40
N ASN A 58 14.59 -14.09 20.28
CA ASN A 58 15.15 -14.70 21.48
C ASN A 58 14.04 -15.25 22.40
N GLN A 59 12.96 -14.48 22.60
CA GLN A 59 11.81 -14.95 23.37
C GLN A 59 11.16 -16.19 22.74
N ARG A 60 10.94 -16.20 21.43
CA ARG A 60 10.41 -17.36 20.71
C ARG A 60 11.30 -18.60 20.92
N GLU A 61 12.62 -18.43 20.83
CA GLU A 61 13.58 -19.52 21.04
C GLU A 61 13.52 -20.06 22.47
N GLU A 62 13.45 -19.19 23.47
CA GLU A 62 13.22 -19.60 24.87
C GLU A 62 11.91 -20.38 25.07
N TRP A 63 10.83 -19.98 24.40
CA TRP A 63 9.56 -20.71 24.49
C TRP A 63 9.63 -22.08 23.80
N CYS A 64 10.26 -22.14 22.63
CA CYS A 64 10.49 -23.40 21.91
C CYS A 64 11.32 -24.39 22.74
N THR A 65 12.41 -23.92 23.38
CA THR A 65 13.24 -24.76 24.24
C THR A 65 12.48 -25.23 25.48
N LYS A 66 11.73 -24.35 26.17
CA LYS A 66 10.85 -24.74 27.29
C LYS A 66 9.82 -25.79 26.87
N LEU A 67 9.17 -25.61 25.72
CA LEU A 67 8.21 -26.58 25.19
C LEU A 67 8.87 -27.93 24.92
N GLN A 68 10.08 -27.93 24.35
CA GLN A 68 10.82 -29.16 24.09
C GLN A 68 11.17 -29.90 25.38
N ILE A 69 11.61 -29.18 26.43
CA ILE A 69 11.87 -29.75 27.76
C ILE A 69 10.60 -30.34 28.36
N LEU A 70 9.45 -29.68 28.23
CA LEU A 70 8.17 -30.22 28.71
C LEU A 70 7.76 -31.48 27.96
N ARG A 71 7.96 -31.52 26.64
CA ARG A 71 7.67 -32.72 25.82
C ARG A 71 8.56 -33.89 26.21
N THR A 72 9.87 -33.68 26.35
CA THR A 72 10.80 -34.75 26.75
C THR A 72 10.50 -35.25 28.16
N ARG A 73 10.18 -34.35 29.09
CA ARG A 73 9.72 -34.73 30.44
C ARG A 73 8.43 -35.53 30.40
N ALA A 74 7.42 -35.10 29.66
CA ALA A 74 6.15 -35.83 29.55
C ALA A 74 6.33 -37.24 28.96
N LEU A 75 7.20 -37.39 27.95
CA LEU A 75 7.56 -38.70 27.41
C LEU A 75 8.30 -39.56 28.44
N HIS A 76 9.26 -39.00 29.17
CA HIS A 76 9.97 -39.70 30.23
C HIS A 76 9.01 -40.19 31.33
N ASP A 77 8.16 -39.30 31.83
CA ASP A 77 7.15 -39.60 32.85
C ASP A 77 6.19 -40.71 32.37
N LEU A 78 5.74 -40.64 31.11
CA LEU A 78 4.91 -41.70 30.51
C LEU A 78 5.64 -43.05 30.49
N THR A 79 6.90 -43.09 30.07
CA THR A 79 7.68 -44.33 30.02
C THR A 79 7.92 -44.90 31.42
N SER A 80 8.21 -44.06 32.41
CA SER A 80 8.38 -44.43 33.80
C SER A 80 7.09 -45.00 34.38
N ASN A 81 5.95 -44.32 34.21
CA ASN A 81 4.64 -44.79 34.65
C ASN A 81 4.24 -46.13 34.01
N LEU A 82 4.54 -46.32 32.71
CA LEU A 82 4.29 -47.59 32.03
C LEU A 82 5.14 -48.73 32.60
N GLN A 83 6.39 -48.45 32.97
CA GLN A 83 7.28 -49.43 33.58
C GLN A 83 6.78 -49.83 34.99
N GLU A 84 6.40 -48.84 35.80
CA GLU A 84 5.82 -49.05 37.13
C GLU A 84 4.53 -49.88 37.04
N MET A 85 3.63 -49.52 36.11
CA MET A 85 2.39 -50.28 35.86
C MET A 85 2.67 -51.74 35.48
N ARG A 86 3.68 -51.99 34.64
CA ARG A 86 4.09 -53.36 34.27
C ARG A 86 4.67 -54.12 35.47
N GLU A 87 5.39 -53.45 36.36
CA GLU A 87 5.92 -54.07 37.58
C GLU A 87 4.80 -54.39 38.58
N HIS A 88 3.86 -53.47 38.79
CA HIS A 88 2.68 -53.71 39.62
C HIS A 88 1.84 -54.87 39.08
N LYS A 89 1.64 -54.95 37.76
CA LYS A 89 0.94 -56.06 37.15
C LYS A 89 1.65 -57.40 37.39
N ARG A 90 2.98 -57.45 37.22
CA ARG A 90 3.79 -58.64 37.54
C ARG A 90 3.65 -59.05 39.00
N LYS A 91 3.79 -58.11 39.94
CA LYS A 91 3.59 -58.36 41.38
C LYS A 91 2.18 -58.87 41.69
N LEU A 92 1.15 -58.33 41.03
CA LEU A 92 -0.23 -58.77 41.21
C LEU A 92 -0.43 -60.20 40.70
N ASP A 93 0.10 -60.52 39.52
CA ASP A 93 0.03 -61.87 38.95
C ASP A 93 0.76 -62.88 39.83
N ASP A 94 1.94 -62.53 40.35
CA ASP A 94 2.70 -63.39 41.26
C ASP A 94 1.96 -63.61 42.59
N ASN A 95 1.39 -62.54 43.17
CA ASN A 95 0.54 -62.65 44.35
C ASN A 95 -0.72 -63.49 44.10
N ARG A 96 -1.31 -63.39 42.91
CA ARG A 96 -2.48 -64.19 42.53
C ARG A 96 -2.12 -65.67 42.45
N LYS A 97 -1.03 -66.01 41.75
CA LYS A 97 -0.50 -67.38 41.68
C LYS A 97 -0.16 -67.93 43.07
N LEU A 98 0.43 -67.11 43.93
CA LEU A 98 0.77 -67.50 45.29
C LEU A 98 -0.49 -67.77 46.13
N ARG A 99 -1.52 -66.91 46.02
CA ARG A 99 -2.83 -67.15 46.66
C ARG A 99 -3.48 -68.43 46.14
N GLU A 100 -3.51 -68.63 44.83
CA GLU A 100 -4.03 -69.87 44.20
C GLU A 100 -3.27 -71.10 44.71
N PHE A 101 -1.94 -71.02 44.85
CA PHE A 101 -1.11 -72.07 45.41
C PHE A 101 -1.47 -72.39 46.86
N PHE A 102 -1.59 -71.38 47.72
CA PHE A 102 -1.99 -71.58 49.13
C PHE A 102 -3.41 -72.13 49.26
N LEU A 103 -4.36 -71.64 48.46
CA LEU A 103 -5.73 -72.18 48.42
C LEU A 103 -5.72 -73.67 48.04
N THR A 104 -4.95 -74.03 47.02
CA THR A 104 -4.83 -75.42 46.55
C THR A 104 -4.12 -76.32 47.58
N LYS A 105 -3.07 -75.81 48.25
CA LYS A 105 -2.32 -76.58 49.26
C LYS A 105 -3.06 -76.69 50.60
N GLY A 106 -3.81 -75.65 50.98
CA GLY A 106 -4.57 -75.58 52.24
C GLY A 106 -5.89 -76.35 52.22
N GLN A 107 -6.38 -76.74 51.05
CA GLN A 107 -7.52 -77.65 50.93
C GLN A 107 -7.14 -79.03 51.49
N LYS A 108 -7.89 -79.49 52.49
CA LYS A 108 -7.80 -80.86 53.00
C LYS A 108 -8.08 -81.81 51.83
N ARG A 109 -7.07 -82.58 51.41
CA ARG A 109 -7.19 -83.55 50.32
C ARG A 109 -8.11 -84.68 50.79
N ILE A 110 -9.38 -84.61 50.42
CA ILE A 110 -10.31 -85.72 50.55
C ILE A 110 -10.06 -86.60 49.32
N MET A 111 -9.33 -87.71 49.51
CA MET A 111 -9.03 -88.71 48.47
C MET A 111 -10.22 -89.66 48.23
N MET A 112 -11.45 -89.22 48.47
CA MET A 112 -12.64 -89.92 47.98
C MET A 112 -13.15 -89.17 46.74
N ASP A 113 -13.47 -89.94 45.69
CA ASP A 113 -14.02 -89.49 44.41
C ASP A 113 -13.10 -88.76 43.43
N LEU A 114 -11.79 -89.06 43.46
CA LEU A 114 -10.89 -88.66 42.35
C LEU A 114 -11.35 -89.24 41.00
N GLU A 115 -11.79 -90.50 40.98
CA GLU A 115 -12.29 -91.14 39.76
C GLU A 115 -13.60 -90.55 39.26
N ALA A 116 -14.53 -90.17 40.15
CA ALA A 116 -15.79 -89.54 39.76
C ALA A 116 -15.58 -88.12 39.20
N LYS A 117 -14.71 -87.31 39.84
CA LYS A 117 -14.35 -85.98 39.35
C LYS A 117 -13.52 -85.99 38.08
N GLU A 118 -12.61 -86.95 37.90
CA GLU A 118 -11.91 -87.11 36.61
C GLU A 118 -12.88 -87.53 35.50
N LYS A 119 -13.85 -88.40 35.79
CA LYS A 119 -14.91 -88.77 34.83
C LYS A 119 -15.76 -87.55 34.47
N GLU A 120 -16.18 -86.75 35.44
CA GLU A 120 -16.97 -85.54 35.21
C GLU A 120 -16.20 -84.50 34.37
N LYS A 121 -14.92 -84.25 34.69
CA LYS A 121 -14.06 -83.36 33.88
C LYS A 121 -13.82 -83.90 32.47
N ARG A 122 -13.66 -85.21 32.29
CA ARG A 122 -13.56 -85.84 30.97
C ARG A 122 -14.85 -85.64 30.18
N GLN A 123 -16.02 -85.82 30.82
CA GLN A 123 -17.32 -85.59 30.19
C GLN A 123 -17.52 -84.12 29.80
N GLU A 124 -17.14 -83.17 30.66
CA GLU A 124 -17.25 -81.74 30.36
C GLU A 124 -16.31 -81.32 29.22
N LEU A 125 -15.09 -81.87 29.19
CA LEU A 125 -14.15 -81.67 28.08
C LEU A 125 -14.70 -82.26 26.79
N GLU A 126 -15.27 -83.46 26.85
CA GLU A 126 -15.87 -84.17 25.71
C GLU A 126 -17.09 -83.40 25.17
N LEU A 127 -17.88 -82.79 26.04
CA LEU A 127 -19.03 -81.96 25.67
C LEU A 127 -18.59 -80.66 24.97
N LYS A 128 -17.59 -79.96 25.53
CA LYS A 128 -16.98 -78.78 24.88
C LYS A 128 -16.31 -79.13 23.54
N LEU A 129 -15.73 -80.31 23.43
CA LEU A 129 -15.13 -80.77 22.18
C LEU A 129 -16.19 -81.10 21.14
N ARG A 130 -17.33 -81.68 21.55
CA ARG A 130 -18.51 -81.89 20.69
C ARG A 130 -19.10 -80.58 20.21
N GLU A 131 -19.33 -79.60 21.09
CA GLU A 131 -19.83 -78.29 20.70
C GLU A 131 -18.92 -77.62 19.66
N LYS A 132 -17.60 -77.66 19.87
CA LYS A 132 -16.63 -77.15 18.88
C LYS A 132 -16.70 -77.92 17.57
N LEU A 133 -16.78 -79.24 17.61
CA LEU A 133 -16.95 -80.06 16.40
C LEU A 133 -18.23 -79.72 15.65
N ASP A 134 -19.32 -79.49 16.36
CA ASP A 134 -20.60 -79.14 15.75
C ASP A 134 -20.56 -77.72 15.14
N THR A 135 -19.90 -76.76 15.79
CA THR A 135 -19.67 -75.43 15.17
C THR A 135 -18.78 -75.51 13.93
N TYR A 136 -17.69 -76.29 13.95
CA TYR A 136 -16.84 -76.50 12.78
C TYR A 136 -17.59 -77.21 11.66
N ARG A 137 -18.46 -78.17 11.97
CA ARG A 137 -19.34 -78.81 10.98
C ARG A 137 -20.30 -77.81 10.35
N HIS A 138 -20.95 -76.95 11.15
CA HIS A 138 -21.84 -75.92 10.61
C HIS A 138 -21.09 -74.95 9.70
N MET A 139 -19.94 -74.43 10.14
CA MET A 139 -19.10 -73.56 9.29
C MET A 139 -18.69 -74.24 7.98
N MET A 140 -18.36 -75.54 8.01
CA MET A 140 -17.98 -76.27 6.80
C MET A 140 -19.16 -76.52 5.86
N LEU A 141 -20.36 -76.76 6.40
CA LEU A 141 -21.60 -76.84 5.62
C LEU A 141 -21.94 -75.50 4.98
N ASP A 142 -21.77 -74.39 5.69
CA ASP A 142 -22.00 -73.05 5.16
C ASP A 142 -21.02 -72.72 4.03
N ILE A 143 -19.75 -73.08 4.19
CA ILE A 143 -18.72 -72.93 3.15
C ILE A 143 -19.02 -73.83 1.94
N GLU A 144 -19.46 -75.08 2.15
CA GLU A 144 -19.86 -76.00 1.09
C GLU A 144 -21.09 -75.48 0.32
N HIS A 145 -22.08 -74.92 1.04
CA HIS A 145 -23.27 -74.32 0.43
C HIS A 145 -22.93 -73.07 -0.39
N PHE A 146 -22.05 -72.22 0.12
CA PHE A 146 -21.62 -70.99 -0.56
C PHE A 146 -20.78 -71.28 -1.82
N THR A 147 -19.83 -72.22 -1.71
CA THR A 147 -18.91 -72.57 -2.82
C THR A 147 -19.49 -73.59 -3.79
N LYS A 148 -20.57 -74.28 -3.43
CA LYS A 148 -21.22 -75.37 -4.20
C LYS A 148 -20.27 -76.54 -4.52
N GLU A 149 -19.12 -76.64 -3.86
CA GLU A 149 -18.14 -77.70 -4.03
C GLU A 149 -17.95 -78.49 -2.73
N ARG A 150 -17.91 -79.83 -2.83
CA ARG A 150 -17.78 -80.72 -1.65
C ARG A 150 -16.34 -81.05 -1.27
N LYS A 151 -15.38 -80.79 -2.16
CA LYS A 151 -13.98 -81.20 -1.96
C LYS A 151 -13.19 -80.04 -1.35
N VAL A 152 -12.81 -80.17 -0.07
CA VAL A 152 -12.04 -79.17 0.69
C VAL A 152 -10.78 -78.69 -0.05
N ARG A 153 -10.07 -79.57 -0.76
CA ARG A 153 -8.89 -79.18 -1.56
C ARG A 153 -9.24 -78.21 -2.71
N GLN A 154 -10.38 -78.41 -3.37
CA GLN A 154 -10.81 -77.55 -4.48
C GLN A 154 -11.26 -76.18 -3.97
N ILE A 155 -11.99 -76.16 -2.86
CA ILE A 155 -12.36 -74.93 -2.14
C ILE A 155 -11.12 -74.11 -1.78
N ALA A 156 -10.11 -74.73 -1.17
CA ALA A 156 -8.87 -74.04 -0.80
C ALA A 156 -8.11 -73.48 -2.01
N THR A 157 -8.01 -74.23 -3.12
CA THR A 157 -7.37 -73.73 -4.34
C THR A 157 -8.16 -72.62 -5.01
N ASN A 158 -9.49 -72.69 -4.99
CA ASN A 158 -10.36 -71.67 -5.57
C ASN A 158 -10.29 -70.39 -4.73
N PHE A 159 -10.34 -70.49 -3.40
CA PHE A 159 -10.15 -69.36 -2.49
C PHE A 159 -8.79 -68.70 -2.67
N ALA A 160 -7.69 -69.47 -2.75
CA ALA A 160 -6.36 -68.90 -2.97
C ALA A 160 -6.30 -68.13 -4.29
N ARG A 161 -6.85 -68.68 -5.38
CA ARG A 161 -6.94 -67.97 -6.67
C ARG A 161 -7.80 -66.71 -6.57
N GLN A 162 -8.94 -66.77 -5.88
CA GLN A 162 -9.84 -65.62 -5.73
C GLN A 162 -9.23 -64.54 -4.83
N GLU A 163 -8.47 -64.93 -3.82
CA GLU A 163 -7.71 -64.05 -2.95
C GLU A 163 -6.62 -63.33 -3.74
N GLU A 164 -5.86 -64.03 -4.60
CA GLU A 164 -4.88 -63.39 -5.48
C GLU A 164 -5.52 -62.35 -6.41
N ILE A 165 -6.67 -62.68 -7.02
CA ILE A 165 -7.41 -61.75 -7.88
C ILE A 165 -7.92 -60.54 -7.08
N ASN A 166 -8.51 -60.77 -5.90
CA ASN A 166 -9.00 -59.71 -5.03
C ASN A 166 -7.86 -58.83 -4.53
N PHE A 167 -6.71 -59.40 -4.21
CA PHE A 167 -5.52 -58.66 -3.81
C PHE A 167 -4.99 -57.79 -4.95
N SER A 168 -4.95 -58.32 -6.17
CA SER A 168 -4.58 -57.56 -7.36
C SER A 168 -5.55 -56.39 -7.60
N ASN A 169 -6.86 -56.64 -7.52
CA ASN A 169 -7.88 -55.61 -7.65
C ASN A 169 -7.77 -54.54 -6.57
N PHE A 170 -7.53 -54.95 -5.32
CA PHE A 170 -7.34 -54.02 -4.21
C PHE A 170 -6.10 -53.15 -4.42
N LYS A 171 -5.00 -53.73 -4.88
CA LYS A 171 -3.79 -52.99 -5.24
C LYS A 171 -4.05 -51.97 -6.34
N PHE A 172 -4.79 -52.37 -7.39
CA PHE A 172 -5.17 -51.46 -8.47
C PHE A 172 -6.03 -50.29 -7.96
N VAL A 173 -7.03 -50.57 -7.11
CA VAL A 173 -7.87 -49.52 -6.51
C VAL A 173 -7.02 -48.56 -5.66
N LEU A 174 -6.08 -49.07 -4.87
CA LEU A 174 -5.15 -48.23 -4.09
C LEU A 174 -4.29 -47.34 -4.98
N GLU A 175 -3.78 -47.88 -6.09
CA GLU A 175 -2.96 -47.12 -7.05
C GLU A 175 -3.80 -46.02 -7.72
N MET A 176 -5.05 -46.31 -8.10
CA MET A 176 -5.99 -45.31 -8.61
C MET A 176 -6.33 -44.21 -7.60
N ILE A 177 -6.53 -44.57 -6.32
CA ILE A 177 -6.75 -43.57 -5.26
C ILE A 177 -5.53 -42.66 -5.14
N LYS A 178 -4.33 -43.23 -5.14
CA LYS A 178 -3.09 -42.46 -5.07
C LYS A 178 -2.93 -41.52 -6.27
N GLU A 179 -3.21 -41.99 -7.49
CA GLU A 179 -3.19 -41.13 -8.68
C GLU A 179 -4.24 -40.00 -8.59
N MET A 180 -5.42 -40.29 -8.03
CA MET A 180 -6.46 -39.29 -7.82
C MET A 180 -6.03 -38.24 -6.78
N GLU A 181 -5.37 -38.65 -5.71
CA GLU A 181 -4.76 -37.75 -4.72
C GLU A 181 -3.68 -36.86 -5.35
N ASP A 182 -2.75 -37.45 -6.12
CA ASP A 182 -1.70 -36.72 -6.83
C ASP A 182 -2.26 -35.69 -7.82
N ILE A 183 -3.33 -36.04 -8.56
CA ILE A 183 -4.01 -35.11 -9.47
C ILE A 183 -4.71 -33.99 -8.69
N ASN A 184 -5.36 -34.32 -7.57
CA ASN A 184 -6.06 -33.33 -6.75
C ASN A 184 -5.07 -32.33 -6.11
N ASP A 185 -3.91 -32.81 -5.66
CA ASP A 185 -2.84 -31.95 -5.16
C ASP A 185 -2.32 -31.01 -6.26
N ARG A 186 -2.06 -31.55 -7.47
CA ARG A 186 -1.68 -30.73 -8.64
C ARG A 186 -2.74 -29.69 -8.99
N LEU A 187 -4.02 -30.07 -8.92
CA LEU A 187 -5.14 -29.16 -9.15
C LEU A 187 -5.16 -28.05 -8.09
N GLY A 188 -4.89 -28.38 -6.83
CA GLY A 188 -4.74 -27.43 -5.74
C GLY A 188 -3.61 -26.42 -6.00
N PHE A 189 -2.43 -26.91 -6.40
CA PHE A 189 -1.31 -26.04 -6.77
C PHE A 189 -1.63 -25.14 -7.97
N LEU A 190 -2.34 -25.67 -8.97
CA LEU A 190 -2.73 -24.88 -10.14
C LEU A 190 -3.72 -23.77 -9.78
N HIS A 191 -4.69 -24.03 -8.89
CA HIS A 191 -5.59 -22.99 -8.39
C HIS A 191 -4.84 -21.89 -7.65
N LEU A 192 -3.86 -22.25 -6.80
CA LEU A 192 -3.03 -21.27 -6.11
C LEU A 192 -2.22 -20.39 -7.08
N ASP A 193 -1.63 -20.97 -8.15
CA ASP A 193 -0.94 -20.20 -9.19
C ASP A 193 -1.90 -19.28 -9.96
N ILE A 194 -3.12 -19.75 -10.26
CA ILE A 194 -4.15 -18.92 -10.91
C ILE A 194 -4.52 -17.73 -10.02
N ASP A 195 -4.76 -17.95 -8.73
CA ASP A 195 -5.10 -16.90 -7.77
C ASP A 195 -3.97 -15.87 -7.62
N GLU A 196 -2.71 -16.34 -7.51
CA GLU A 196 -1.54 -15.47 -7.47
C GLU A 196 -1.44 -14.60 -8.74
N ARG A 197 -1.61 -15.21 -9.92
CA ARG A 197 -1.60 -14.48 -11.19
C ARG A 197 -2.75 -13.49 -11.31
N TYR A 198 -3.92 -13.80 -10.79
CA TYR A 198 -5.05 -12.87 -10.76
C TYR A 198 -4.71 -11.62 -9.93
N ILE A 199 -4.11 -11.80 -8.75
CA ILE A 199 -3.69 -10.69 -7.89
C ILE A 199 -2.61 -9.85 -8.58
N LEU A 200 -1.63 -10.48 -9.22
CA LEU A 200 -0.59 -9.79 -9.99
C LEU A 200 -1.17 -9.03 -11.19
N HIS A 201 -2.19 -9.60 -11.85
CA HIS A 201 -2.84 -8.94 -12.96
C HIS A 201 -3.63 -7.71 -12.51
N GLU A 202 -4.45 -7.82 -11.47
CA GLU A 202 -5.20 -6.71 -10.87
C GLU A 202 -4.29 -5.58 -10.42
N THR A 203 -3.18 -5.90 -9.75
CA THR A 203 -2.20 -4.89 -9.32
C THR A 203 -1.55 -4.19 -10.51
N ARG A 204 -1.19 -4.92 -11.58
CA ARG A 204 -0.67 -4.33 -12.82
C ARG A 204 -1.69 -3.43 -13.51
N ILE A 205 -2.95 -3.83 -13.62
CA ILE A 205 -4.03 -3.00 -14.18
C ILE A 205 -4.17 -1.72 -13.37
N HIS A 206 -4.17 -1.81 -12.04
CA HIS A 206 -4.29 -0.64 -11.18
C HIS A 206 -3.10 0.31 -11.33
N GLN A 207 -1.88 -0.22 -11.48
CA GLN A 207 -0.69 0.58 -11.77
C GLN A 207 -0.79 1.27 -13.14
N GLN A 208 -1.16 0.52 -14.19
CA GLN A 208 -1.33 1.07 -15.54
C GLN A 208 -2.39 2.16 -15.59
N ARG A 209 -3.51 1.97 -14.89
CA ARG A 209 -4.57 2.97 -14.79
C ARG A 209 -4.08 4.24 -14.09
N LYS A 210 -3.35 4.12 -12.99
CA LYS A 210 -2.73 5.27 -12.31
C LYS A 210 -1.75 6.01 -13.22
N THR A 211 -0.90 5.28 -13.94
CA THR A 211 0.04 5.92 -14.88
C THR A 211 -0.69 6.61 -16.04
N LEU A 212 -1.83 6.08 -16.49
CA LEU A 212 -2.65 6.74 -17.51
C LEU A 212 -3.29 8.02 -16.96
N GLU A 213 -3.89 7.96 -15.76
CA GLU A 213 -4.47 9.13 -15.09
C GLU A 213 -3.38 10.22 -14.87
N GLU A 214 -2.18 9.84 -14.43
CA GLU A 214 -1.04 10.77 -14.29
C GLU A 214 -0.61 11.39 -15.62
N LEU A 215 -0.61 10.62 -16.72
CA LEU A 215 -0.26 11.12 -18.05
C LEU A 215 -1.36 12.03 -18.64
N GLU A 216 -2.62 11.73 -18.36
CA GLU A 216 -3.77 12.57 -18.74
C GLU A 216 -3.71 13.92 -18.01
N ASP A 217 -3.44 13.93 -16.71
CA ASP A 217 -3.28 15.16 -15.92
C ASP A 217 -2.12 16.02 -16.45
N VAL A 218 -0.98 15.40 -16.76
CA VAL A 218 0.19 16.10 -17.34
C VAL A 218 -0.12 16.64 -18.74
N LEU A 219 -0.87 15.90 -19.56
CA LEU A 219 -1.30 16.38 -20.87
C LEU A 219 -2.22 17.59 -20.74
N GLU A 220 -3.19 17.56 -19.83
CA GLU A 220 -4.10 18.68 -19.60
C GLU A 220 -3.34 19.93 -19.11
N GLU A 221 -2.34 19.75 -18.24
CA GLU A 221 -1.46 20.84 -17.78
C GLU A 221 -0.66 21.44 -18.94
N ILE A 222 -0.01 20.61 -19.77
CA ILE A 222 0.78 21.06 -20.91
C ILE A 222 -0.10 21.73 -21.98
N GLU A 223 -1.28 21.18 -22.26
CA GLU A 223 -2.25 21.79 -23.18
C GLU A 223 -2.75 23.14 -22.66
N GLY A 224 -2.98 23.26 -21.35
CA GLY A 224 -3.31 24.51 -20.69
C GLY A 224 -2.21 25.56 -20.83
N GLU A 225 -0.97 25.19 -20.52
CA GLU A 225 0.20 26.07 -20.68
C GLU A 225 0.42 26.48 -22.14
N ALA A 226 0.27 25.54 -23.08
CA ALA A 226 0.40 25.80 -24.51
C ALA A 226 -0.69 26.79 -24.98
N SER A 227 -1.94 26.59 -24.57
CA SER A 227 -3.05 27.49 -24.89
C SER A 227 -2.82 28.89 -24.32
N GLU A 228 -2.39 29.00 -23.06
CA GLU A 228 -2.06 30.29 -22.46
C GLU A 228 -0.92 30.98 -23.22
N SER A 229 0.12 30.25 -23.59
CA SER A 229 1.23 30.80 -24.38
C SER A 229 0.77 31.28 -25.78
N GLU A 230 -0.15 30.55 -26.42
CA GLU A 230 -0.71 30.91 -27.72
C GLU A 230 -1.60 32.16 -27.62
N THR A 231 -2.41 32.28 -26.57
CA THR A 231 -3.21 33.50 -26.33
C THR A 231 -2.32 34.72 -26.11
N LYS A 232 -1.25 34.61 -25.30
CA LYS A 232 -0.26 35.68 -25.11
C LYS A 232 0.42 36.06 -26.42
N LEU A 233 0.79 35.09 -27.25
CA LEU A 233 1.36 35.34 -28.57
C LEU A 233 0.39 36.17 -29.43
N LYS A 234 -0.87 35.74 -29.53
CA LYS A 234 -1.92 36.44 -30.28
C LYS A 234 -2.13 37.87 -29.78
N GLU A 235 -2.20 38.08 -28.47
CA GLU A 235 -2.31 39.42 -27.86
C GLU A 235 -1.11 40.30 -28.23
N THR A 236 0.12 39.76 -28.16
CA THR A 236 1.30 40.51 -28.56
C THR A 236 1.30 40.84 -30.05
N ASP A 237 0.91 39.90 -30.91
CA ASP A 237 0.79 40.11 -32.36
C ASP A 237 -0.27 41.17 -32.70
N GLU A 238 -1.39 41.20 -31.97
CA GLU A 238 -2.42 42.25 -32.11
C GLU A 238 -1.88 43.63 -31.74
N ILE A 239 -1.17 43.75 -30.61
CA ILE A 239 -0.51 45.00 -30.20
C ILE A 239 0.50 45.43 -31.26
N PHE A 240 1.32 44.51 -31.74
CA PHE A 240 2.31 44.74 -32.78
C PHE A 240 1.66 45.22 -34.09
N ASN A 241 0.58 44.59 -34.53
CA ASN A 241 -0.18 45.02 -35.70
C ASN A 241 -0.82 46.40 -35.51
N ALA A 242 -1.35 46.69 -34.32
CA ALA A 242 -1.88 48.01 -33.99
C ALA A 242 -0.79 49.10 -34.03
N LEU A 243 0.42 48.80 -33.55
CA LEU A 243 1.57 49.70 -33.67
C LEU A 243 1.97 49.94 -35.12
N VAL A 244 2.06 48.89 -35.96
CA VAL A 244 2.36 49.00 -37.40
C VAL A 244 1.36 49.93 -38.10
N GLN A 245 0.06 49.72 -37.82
CA GLN A 245 -1.01 50.54 -38.37
C GLN A 245 -0.96 51.98 -37.83
N GLY A 246 -0.67 52.17 -36.55
CA GLY A 246 -0.50 53.49 -35.93
C GLY A 246 0.63 54.28 -36.57
N VAL A 247 1.79 53.65 -36.80
CA VAL A 247 2.93 54.26 -37.50
C VAL A 247 2.55 54.61 -38.94
N SER A 248 1.82 53.74 -39.64
CA SER A 248 1.34 54.03 -40.99
C SER A 248 0.40 55.24 -41.03
N ARG A 249 -0.55 55.34 -40.08
CA ARG A 249 -1.45 56.50 -39.97
C ARG A 249 -0.69 57.78 -39.66
N LEU A 250 0.28 57.76 -38.74
CA LEU A 250 1.10 58.93 -38.42
C LEU A 250 1.93 59.36 -39.63
N PHE A 251 2.47 58.42 -40.39
CA PHE A 251 3.23 58.69 -41.62
C PHE A 251 2.36 59.38 -42.68
N GLU A 252 1.10 58.96 -42.83
CA GLU A 252 0.13 59.60 -43.71
C GLU A 252 -0.30 60.99 -43.20
N MET A 253 -0.60 61.14 -41.91
CA MET A 253 -1.02 62.41 -41.30
C MET A 253 0.06 63.49 -41.40
N CYS A 254 1.32 63.15 -41.14
CA CYS A 254 2.44 64.07 -41.18
C CYS A 254 2.92 64.42 -42.60
N LYS A 255 2.32 63.80 -43.64
CA LYS A 255 2.69 63.93 -45.06
C LYS A 255 4.20 63.72 -45.32
N CYS A 256 4.78 62.71 -44.65
CA CYS A 256 6.21 62.41 -44.78
C CYS A 256 6.55 61.96 -46.23
N SER A 257 7.66 62.44 -46.78
CA SER A 257 8.12 62.03 -48.13
C SER A 257 8.53 60.56 -48.14
N LYS A 258 8.03 59.80 -49.13
CA LYS A 258 8.36 58.38 -49.36
C LYS A 258 9.66 58.20 -50.14
N ASP A 259 10.26 59.28 -50.64
CA ASP A 259 11.39 59.24 -51.58
C ASP A 259 12.72 58.71 -50.98
N PRO A 260 13.08 59.06 -49.73
CA PRO A 260 14.28 58.49 -49.08
C PRO A 260 14.13 56.98 -48.82
N LEU A 261 12.90 56.54 -48.54
CA LEU A 261 12.58 55.15 -48.19
C LEU A 261 12.50 54.26 -49.43
N LEU A 262 11.94 54.76 -50.55
CA LEU A 262 11.91 54.05 -51.84
C LEU A 262 13.31 53.73 -52.38
N ARG A 263 14.30 54.61 -52.12
CA ARG A 263 15.68 54.45 -52.56
C ARG A 263 16.46 53.39 -51.77
N LEU A 264 16.06 53.12 -50.51
CA LEU A 264 16.67 52.11 -49.64
C LEU A 264 15.93 50.76 -49.62
N LEU A 265 14.59 50.76 -49.69
CA LEU A 265 13.75 49.57 -49.46
C LEU A 265 13.16 48.96 -50.75
N GLY A 266 13.33 49.60 -51.90
CA GLY A 266 12.77 49.13 -53.19
C GLY A 266 11.23 49.12 -53.20
N ASN A 267 10.62 48.13 -53.87
CA ASN A 267 9.14 47.99 -54.03
C ASN A 267 8.39 47.59 -52.73
N ASN A 268 8.97 47.78 -51.54
CA ASN A 268 8.33 47.51 -50.24
C ASN A 268 7.70 48.78 -49.66
N THR A 269 6.69 49.31 -50.35
CA THR A 269 5.98 50.56 -50.01
C THR A 269 5.01 50.46 -48.82
N THR A 270 4.97 49.31 -48.14
CA THR A 270 4.11 49.05 -46.97
C THR A 270 4.94 48.93 -45.70
N VAL A 271 4.42 49.47 -44.59
CA VAL A 271 5.05 49.34 -43.27
C VAL A 271 4.87 47.89 -42.79
N LYS A 272 5.98 47.21 -42.50
CA LYS A 272 6.11 45.82 -42.08
C LYS A 272 7.09 45.74 -40.92
N PHE A 273 7.06 44.66 -40.14
CA PHE A 273 7.88 44.53 -38.92
C PHE A 273 9.37 44.84 -39.09
N TYR A 274 9.98 44.40 -40.18
CA TYR A 274 11.42 44.60 -40.42
C TYR A 274 11.79 46.02 -40.90
N ASN A 275 10.81 46.84 -41.34
CA ASN A 275 11.08 48.18 -41.87
C ASN A 275 10.51 49.31 -40.99
N ILE A 276 9.76 48.99 -39.92
CA ILE A 276 9.15 49.95 -38.99
C ILE A 276 10.15 50.97 -38.42
N LEU A 277 11.35 50.52 -38.02
CA LEU A 277 12.33 51.43 -37.43
C LEU A 277 12.76 52.54 -38.41
N LEU A 278 12.89 52.20 -39.69
CA LEU A 278 13.25 53.18 -40.73
C LEU A 278 12.10 54.18 -40.97
N TYR A 279 10.84 53.73 -40.92
CA TYR A 279 9.68 54.63 -41.00
C TYR A 279 9.59 55.56 -39.79
N LEU A 280 9.92 55.07 -38.59
CA LEU A 280 9.96 55.88 -37.36
C LEU A 280 11.07 56.94 -37.39
N GLU A 281 12.25 56.63 -37.91
CA GLU A 281 13.36 57.59 -38.02
C GLU A 281 13.01 58.76 -38.94
N VAL A 282 12.36 58.48 -40.08
CA VAL A 282 11.88 59.52 -41.00
C VAL A 282 10.74 60.33 -40.37
N LEU A 283 9.82 59.67 -39.67
CA LEU A 283 8.76 60.35 -38.90
C LEU A 283 9.35 61.28 -37.85
N GLU A 284 10.34 60.82 -37.09
CA GLU A 284 11.01 61.60 -36.05
C GLU A 284 11.62 62.88 -36.62
N GLN A 285 12.36 62.79 -37.73
CA GLN A 285 12.95 63.95 -38.40
C GLN A 285 11.88 64.97 -38.83
N THR A 286 10.76 64.51 -39.39
CA THR A 286 9.66 65.40 -39.82
C THR A 286 8.92 66.03 -38.65
N ILE A 287 8.62 65.28 -37.60
CA ILE A 287 8.00 65.80 -36.37
C ILE A 287 8.93 66.82 -35.70
N HIS A 288 10.24 66.56 -35.70
CA HIS A 288 11.22 67.50 -35.16
C HIS A 288 11.22 68.84 -35.92
N GLN A 289 11.10 68.81 -37.25
CA GLN A 289 10.92 70.00 -38.07
C GLN A 289 9.60 70.74 -37.78
N TYR A 290 8.49 70.00 -37.60
CA TYR A 290 7.21 70.59 -37.20
C TYR A 290 7.26 71.19 -35.79
N LEU A 291 7.98 70.58 -34.85
CA LEU A 291 8.17 71.13 -33.50
C LEU A 291 9.01 72.41 -33.52
N ILE A 292 10.07 72.46 -34.32
CA ILE A 292 10.89 73.68 -34.50
C ILE A 292 10.03 74.81 -35.08
N THR A 293 9.23 74.52 -36.12
CA THR A 293 8.34 75.51 -36.74
C THR A 293 7.20 75.95 -35.82
N ALA A 294 6.59 75.02 -35.08
CA ALA A 294 5.57 75.33 -34.07
C ALA A 294 6.14 76.16 -32.91
N ALA A 295 7.32 75.82 -32.38
CA ALA A 295 7.99 76.60 -31.33
C ALA A 295 8.39 78.01 -31.82
N TYR A 296 8.69 78.16 -33.11
CA TYR A 296 8.91 79.46 -33.73
C TYR A 296 7.60 80.27 -33.86
N ILE A 297 6.48 79.61 -34.18
CA ILE A 297 5.14 80.22 -34.22
C ILE A 297 4.63 80.58 -32.81
N ASP A 298 4.93 79.78 -31.80
CA ASP A 298 4.54 80.02 -30.41
C ASP A 298 5.35 81.18 -29.80
N LYS A 299 6.63 81.34 -30.19
CA LYS A 299 7.42 82.54 -29.85
C LYS A 299 6.92 83.82 -30.52
N THR A 300 6.12 83.73 -31.58
CA THR A 300 5.59 84.89 -32.32
C THR A 300 4.11 85.19 -32.03
N LYS A 301 3.41 84.37 -31.23
CA LYS A 301 2.03 84.61 -30.80
C LYS A 301 1.96 84.89 -29.29
N LYS A 302 1.42 86.05 -28.91
CA LYS A 302 1.05 86.39 -27.53
C LYS A 302 -0.25 85.66 -27.12
N VAL A 303 -0.13 84.92 -26.02
CA VAL A 303 -1.14 84.38 -25.07
C VAL A 303 -2.63 84.59 -25.39
N THR A 304 -3.38 83.48 -25.40
CA THR A 304 -4.70 83.42 -24.75
C THR A 304 -4.79 82.15 -23.91
N ASP A 305 -5.19 82.34 -22.65
CA ASP A 305 -5.36 81.35 -21.60
C ASP A 305 -6.44 80.32 -21.94
N GLU A 306 -6.09 79.04 -22.05
CA GLU A 306 -7.03 77.96 -21.79
C GLU A 306 -6.39 76.84 -20.95
N LYS A 307 -7.06 76.59 -19.83
CA LYS A 307 -6.67 75.73 -18.70
C LYS A 307 -6.28 74.31 -19.15
N LYS A 308 -5.00 73.95 -18.97
CA LYS A 308 -4.58 72.54 -18.96
C LYS A 308 -5.08 71.87 -17.68
N LYS A 309 -6.15 71.08 -17.79
CA LYS A 309 -6.57 70.13 -16.76
C LYS A 309 -5.47 69.08 -16.58
N LEU A 310 -4.82 69.09 -15.42
CA LEU A 310 -4.13 67.92 -14.88
C LEU A 310 -5.17 66.82 -14.66
N PHE A 311 -5.06 65.72 -15.40
CA PHE A 311 -5.68 64.47 -14.98
C PHE A 311 -4.91 63.97 -13.75
N TYR A 312 -5.44 64.26 -12.57
CA TYR A 312 -5.13 63.52 -11.37
C TYR A 312 -5.83 62.16 -11.50
N SER A 313 -5.09 61.10 -11.84
CA SER A 313 -5.63 59.74 -11.71
C SER A 313 -5.86 59.48 -10.22
N ALA A 314 -7.12 59.33 -9.88
CA ALA A 314 -7.60 59.07 -8.53
C ALA A 314 -6.85 57.88 -7.88
N GLU A 315 -6.64 58.04 -6.58
CA GLU A 315 -6.12 57.08 -5.63
C GLU A 315 -6.64 55.64 -5.87
N LEU A 316 -5.76 54.71 -6.22
CA LEU A 316 -5.95 53.29 -5.92
C LEU A 316 -5.37 53.03 -4.53
N ARG A 317 -6.16 53.28 -3.48
CA ARG A 317 -5.85 52.72 -2.17
C ARG A 317 -6.09 51.21 -2.24
N PRO A 318 -5.12 50.35 -1.92
CA PRO A 318 -5.40 48.92 -1.75
C PRO A 318 -6.42 48.75 -0.62
N VAL A 319 -7.56 48.15 -0.95
CA VAL A 319 -8.56 47.76 0.05
C VAL A 319 -7.91 46.66 0.90
N VAL A 320 -7.46 47.02 2.09
CA VAL A 320 -7.07 46.04 3.10
C VAL A 320 -8.36 45.39 3.59
N TYR A 321 -8.58 44.14 3.18
CA TYR A 321 -9.66 43.35 3.74
C TYR A 321 -9.41 43.16 5.24
N PRO A 322 -10.43 43.30 6.10
CA PRO A 322 -10.30 43.00 7.52
C PRO A 322 -9.82 41.56 7.70
N ILE A 323 -8.89 41.36 8.66
CA ILE A 323 -8.18 40.10 8.91
C ILE A 323 -9.13 38.90 9.10
N ASP A 324 -10.36 39.14 9.54
CA ASP A 324 -11.39 38.12 9.71
C ASP A 324 -11.85 37.46 8.40
N LYS A 325 -11.59 38.08 7.24
CA LYS A 325 -11.82 37.48 5.90
C LYS A 325 -10.63 36.71 5.36
N ILE A 326 -9.45 36.84 5.97
CA ILE A 326 -8.19 36.21 5.51
C ILE A 326 -7.88 34.96 6.34
N VAL A 327 -8.46 34.82 7.54
CA VAL A 327 -8.28 33.63 8.38
C VAL A 327 -9.62 33.13 8.92
N THR A 328 -10.27 32.23 8.19
CA THR A 328 -11.19 31.27 8.81
C THR A 328 -10.37 30.18 9.48
N SER A 329 -10.22 30.26 10.81
CA SER A 329 -9.82 29.10 11.61
C SER A 329 -11.00 28.13 11.70
N THR A 330 -11.31 27.45 10.60
CA THR A 330 -12.28 26.37 10.63
C THR A 330 -11.67 25.20 11.41
N PRO A 331 -12.28 24.77 12.53
CA PRO A 331 -11.75 23.67 13.33
C PRO A 331 -11.68 22.37 12.52
N CYS A 332 -10.68 21.55 12.80
CA CYS A 332 -10.52 20.27 12.14
C CYS A 332 -11.59 19.25 12.57
N VAL A 333 -11.76 18.19 11.78
CA VAL A 333 -12.81 17.17 11.98
C VAL A 333 -12.79 16.58 13.40
N GLU A 334 -11.60 16.34 13.95
CA GLU A 334 -11.47 15.78 15.30
C GLU A 334 -11.90 16.78 16.40
N HIS A 335 -11.81 18.09 16.15
CA HIS A 335 -12.23 19.11 17.11
C HIS A 335 -13.76 19.23 17.13
N GLU A 336 -14.42 19.12 15.96
CA GLU A 336 -15.88 19.07 15.83
C GLU A 336 -16.45 17.87 16.62
N MET A 337 -15.88 16.68 16.45
CA MET A 337 -16.38 15.45 17.10
C MET A 337 -16.05 15.34 18.60
N VAL A 338 -15.13 16.17 19.12
CA VAL A 338 -14.81 16.22 20.56
C VAL A 338 -15.74 17.17 21.32
N SER A 339 -16.43 18.08 20.62
CA SER A 339 -17.43 18.97 21.23
C SER A 339 -18.76 18.28 21.56
N ASP A 340 -19.02 17.12 20.96
CA ASP A 340 -20.20 16.31 21.23
C ASP A 340 -19.99 15.45 22.49
N VAL A 341 -20.74 15.73 23.55
CA VAL A 341 -20.77 14.92 24.78
C VAL A 341 -21.63 13.68 24.50
N PHE A 342 -21.01 12.49 24.52
CA PHE A 342 -21.72 11.22 24.31
C PHE A 342 -21.81 10.41 25.61
N ASP A 343 -23.04 10.08 26.02
CA ASP A 343 -23.34 9.30 27.24
C ASP A 343 -23.17 7.77 27.07
N LYS A 344 -22.59 7.29 25.96
CA LYS A 344 -22.42 5.85 25.68
C LYS A 344 -20.99 5.52 25.26
N VAL A 345 -20.50 4.36 25.74
CA VAL A 345 -19.17 3.82 25.43
C VAL A 345 -19.05 3.55 23.94
N GLN A 346 -18.12 4.23 23.26
CA GLN A 346 -17.85 4.02 21.84
C GLN A 346 -16.85 2.89 21.62
N HIS A 347 -17.15 2.01 20.66
CA HIS A 347 -16.24 0.97 20.18
C HIS A 347 -15.44 1.43 18.95
N VAL A 348 -14.25 0.85 18.78
CA VAL A 348 -13.37 1.12 17.63
C VAL A 348 -14.08 0.71 16.33
N TRP A 349 -14.15 1.63 15.37
CA TRP A 349 -14.81 1.37 14.08
C TRP A 349 -14.01 0.39 13.22
N SER A 350 -14.72 -0.46 12.47
CA SER A 350 -14.10 -1.31 11.48
C SER A 350 -13.58 -0.49 10.28
N ARG A 351 -12.63 -1.04 9.53
CA ARG A 351 -12.02 -0.40 8.35
C ARG A 351 -13.05 -0.09 7.26
N ASN A 352 -14.13 -0.87 7.19
CA ASN A 352 -15.22 -0.64 6.22
C ASN A 352 -16.12 0.52 6.67
N ASP A 353 -16.42 0.62 7.97
CA ASP A 353 -17.26 1.68 8.55
C ASP A 353 -16.58 3.05 8.51
N THR A 354 -15.25 3.08 8.66
CA THR A 354 -14.46 4.30 8.49
C THR A 354 -14.48 4.80 7.05
N LYS A 355 -14.39 3.90 6.06
CA LYS A 355 -14.47 4.26 4.63
C LYS A 355 -15.83 4.85 4.25
N THR A 356 -16.93 4.28 4.75
CA THR A 356 -18.27 4.78 4.44
C THR A 356 -18.52 6.16 5.04
N LYS A 357 -18.12 6.39 6.30
CA LYS A 357 -18.23 7.73 6.92
C LYS A 357 -17.32 8.77 6.27
N LEU A 358 -16.12 8.39 5.86
CA LEU A 358 -15.21 9.28 5.14
C LEU A 358 -15.81 9.72 3.80
N ARG A 359 -16.43 8.81 3.03
CA ARG A 359 -17.15 9.15 1.79
C ARG A 359 -18.29 10.13 2.02
N ILE A 360 -19.05 9.99 3.10
CA ILE A 360 -20.15 10.91 3.43
C ILE A 360 -19.61 12.29 3.78
N ARG A 361 -18.52 12.37 4.55
CA ARG A 361 -17.92 13.64 4.99
C ARG A 361 -17.20 14.40 3.88
N LEU A 362 -16.60 13.71 2.91
CA LEU A 362 -16.00 14.35 1.73
C LEU A 362 -17.04 15.08 0.86
N LYS A 363 -18.32 14.68 0.92
CA LYS A 363 -19.41 15.35 0.21
C LYS A 363 -19.88 16.65 0.87
N LEU A 364 -19.44 16.97 2.08
CA LEU A 364 -19.80 18.21 2.77
C LEU A 364 -18.91 19.38 2.33
N PRO A 365 -19.43 20.62 2.29
CA PRO A 365 -18.65 21.79 1.88
C PRO A 365 -17.48 22.02 2.84
N GLY A 366 -16.25 22.04 2.29
CA GLY A 366 -15.01 22.16 3.06
C GLY A 366 -14.47 20.84 3.65
N GLY A 367 -15.03 19.68 3.26
CA GLY A 367 -14.60 18.36 3.76
C GLY A 367 -13.12 18.03 3.46
N HIS A 368 -12.63 18.42 2.28
CA HIS A 368 -11.22 18.21 1.89
C HIS A 368 -10.26 19.07 2.71
N SER A 369 -10.62 20.31 3.01
CA SER A 369 -9.78 21.27 3.73
C SER A 369 -9.70 21.01 5.24
N ARG A 370 -10.60 20.18 5.79
CA ARG A 370 -10.68 19.88 7.23
C ARG A 370 -10.06 18.54 7.62
N LEU A 371 -9.73 17.70 6.65
CA LEU A 371 -9.06 16.41 6.87
C LEU A 371 -7.54 16.62 6.88
N HIS A 372 -6.89 16.20 7.95
CA HIS A 372 -5.44 16.20 8.07
C HIS A 372 -4.99 14.91 8.75
N THR A 373 -3.72 14.55 8.60
CA THR A 373 -3.14 13.43 9.34
C THR A 373 -2.97 13.78 10.81
N ILE A 374 -2.89 12.76 11.68
CA ILE A 374 -2.72 12.91 13.13
C ILE A 374 -1.46 13.73 13.49
N SER A 375 -0.43 13.69 12.65
CA SER A 375 0.81 14.46 12.80
C SER A 375 0.63 15.97 12.65
N HIS A 376 -0.38 16.41 11.90
CA HIS A 376 -0.71 17.83 11.73
C HIS A 376 -1.87 18.28 12.64
N CYS A 377 -2.39 17.37 13.47
CA CYS A 377 -3.48 17.66 14.40
C CYS A 377 -2.98 18.47 15.61
N GLN A 378 -3.61 19.60 15.88
CA GLN A 378 -3.23 20.46 17.00
C GLN A 378 -3.91 20.09 18.34
N LEU A 379 -4.77 19.07 18.37
CA LEU A 379 -5.51 18.67 19.58
C LEU A 379 -4.61 18.02 20.65
N PRO A 380 -4.82 18.33 21.95
CA PRO A 380 -4.03 17.76 23.04
C PRO A 380 -4.05 16.22 23.11
N LYS A 381 -5.19 15.57 22.80
CA LYS A 381 -5.30 14.10 22.79
C LYS A 381 -4.52 13.47 21.63
N ALA A 382 -4.57 14.07 20.43
CA ALA A 382 -3.80 13.61 19.28
C ALA A 382 -2.29 13.74 19.53
N ARG A 383 -1.85 14.83 20.18
CA ARG A 383 -0.44 14.99 20.60
C ARG A 383 -0.01 13.97 21.65
N ARG A 384 -0.85 13.64 22.63
CA ARG A 384 -0.56 12.57 23.60
C ARG A 384 -0.44 11.20 22.95
N LEU A 385 -1.28 10.89 21.95
CA LEU A 385 -1.18 9.65 21.17
C LEU A 385 0.11 9.59 20.34
N MET A 386 0.55 10.73 19.80
CA MET A 386 1.86 10.83 19.15
C MET A 386 2.99 10.60 20.16
N GLN A 387 2.94 11.19 21.35
CA GLN A 387 3.97 11.03 22.39
C GLN A 387 4.08 9.57 22.87
N ARG A 388 2.97 8.85 23.04
CA ARG A 388 2.95 7.42 23.39
C ARG A 388 3.50 6.48 22.31
N ARG A 389 3.72 6.95 21.08
CA ARG A 389 4.42 6.15 20.06
C ARG A 389 5.94 6.21 20.21
N TYR A 390 6.43 7.13 21.05
CA TYR A 390 7.85 7.36 21.34
C TYR A 390 8.22 6.96 22.78
N GLU A 391 7.27 6.41 23.55
CA GLU A 391 7.47 5.73 24.85
C GLU A 391 7.31 4.22 24.62
#